data_AF-A0A376U932-F1
#
_entry.id   AF-A0A376U932-F1
#
_cell.length_a   1.000
_cell.length_b   1.000
_cell.length_c   1.000
_cell.angle_alpha   90.00
_cell.angle_beta   90.00
_cell.angle_gamma   90.00
#
_symmetry.space_group_name_H-M   'P 1'
#
loop_
_entity.id
_entity.type
_entity.pdbx_description
1 polymer ?
#
loop_
_entity_poly.entity_id
_entity_poly.type
_entity_poly.pdbx_seq_one_letter_code
_entity_poly.pdbx_strand_id
1 'polypeptide(L)'
;MQGYDFACLNKQYGVVLQIGGSDQWGNITSGIDLTRRLHQNQVFGLTVPLITKADGTKFGKTEGGAVWLDPKKTSPYKFYQFWINTADADVYRFLKFFTFMSIEEINALEEEDKNSGKAPRAQYVLAEQVTRLVHGEEGLQAAKRITECLFSGSLSALSEADFEQLAQDGVPMVEMEKGADLMQALVDSELQPSRGSGA
;
A
#
# COMPACT_ATOMS: atom_id res chain seq x y z
N MET A 1 29.69 3.53 -7.23
CA MET A 1 29.43 4.29 -5.98
C MET A 1 28.95 3.35 -4.88
N GLN A 2 27.83 2.63 -5.05
CA GLN A 2 27.24 1.73 -4.03
C GLN A 2 28.19 0.71 -3.39
N GLY A 3 29.08 0.06 -4.15
CA GLY A 3 30.04 -0.89 -3.57
C GLY A 3 31.04 -0.25 -2.60
N TYR A 4 31.39 1.03 -2.81
CA TYR A 4 32.27 1.79 -1.92
C TYR A 4 31.56 2.16 -0.61
N ASP A 5 30.24 2.36 -0.65
CA ASP A 5 29.43 2.61 0.53
C ASP A 5 29.50 1.42 1.50
N PHE A 6 29.40 0.18 1.01
CA PHE A 6 29.53 -1.02 1.86
C PHE A 6 30.91 -1.08 2.52
N ALA A 7 31.99 -0.81 1.78
CA ALA A 7 33.33 -0.76 2.35
C ALA A 7 33.47 0.35 3.41
N CYS A 8 32.93 1.55 3.15
CA CYS A 8 32.94 2.66 4.10
C CYS A 8 32.17 2.33 5.38
N LEU A 9 30.95 1.78 5.26
CA LEU A 9 30.12 1.39 6.40
C LEU A 9 30.73 0.23 7.19
N ASN A 10 31.39 -0.71 6.50
CA ASN A 10 32.15 -1.77 7.16
C ASN A 10 33.29 -1.18 8.01
N LYS A 11 34.08 -0.25 7.44
CA LYS A 11 35.18 0.40 8.15
C LYS A 11 34.71 1.29 9.31
N GLN A 12 33.63 2.04 9.12
CA GLN A 12 33.15 3.02 10.10
C GLN A 12 32.34 2.39 11.23
N TYR A 13 31.49 1.41 10.91
CA TYR A 13 30.47 0.90 11.84
C TYR A 13 30.49 -0.63 11.97
N GLY A 14 31.41 -1.33 11.31
CA GLY A 14 31.47 -2.79 11.36
C GLY A 14 30.30 -3.47 10.66
N VAL A 15 29.67 -2.81 9.68
CA VAL A 15 28.57 -3.42 8.92
C VAL A 15 29.09 -4.65 8.16
N VAL A 16 28.47 -5.81 8.41
CA VAL A 16 28.84 -7.11 7.79
C VAL A 16 27.76 -7.69 6.89
N LEU A 17 26.58 -7.08 6.81
CA LEU A 17 25.46 -7.55 5.99
C LEU A 17 24.82 -6.38 5.24
N GLN A 18 24.65 -6.54 3.93
CA GLN A 18 23.85 -5.65 3.11
C GLN A 18 22.62 -6.39 2.58
N ILE A 19 21.44 -5.76 2.73
CA ILE A 19 20.16 -6.27 2.26
C ILE A 19 19.63 -5.35 1.16
N GLY A 20 18.97 -5.91 0.13
CA GLY A 20 18.33 -5.13 -0.93
C GLY A 20 17.31 -5.93 -1.74
N GLY A 21 16.62 -5.28 -2.67
CA GLY A 21 15.74 -5.95 -3.63
C GLY A 21 16.51 -6.90 -4.55
N SER A 22 15.81 -7.82 -5.22
CA SER A 22 16.44 -8.80 -6.11
C SER A 22 17.25 -8.18 -7.26
N ASP A 23 16.89 -6.97 -7.68
CA ASP A 23 17.61 -6.15 -8.67
C ASP A 23 18.96 -5.61 -8.17
N GLN A 24 19.23 -5.61 -6.86
CA GLN A 24 20.43 -5.06 -6.25
C GLN A 24 21.59 -6.07 -6.12
N TRP A 25 21.40 -7.33 -6.54
CA TRP A 25 22.39 -8.39 -6.35
C TRP A 25 23.78 -8.01 -6.86
N GLY A 26 23.90 -7.50 -8.09
CA GLY A 26 25.19 -7.12 -8.69
C GLY A 26 25.90 -5.99 -7.95
N ASN A 27 25.15 -5.04 -7.38
CA ASN A 27 25.72 -3.96 -6.60
C ASN A 27 26.21 -4.45 -5.22
N ILE A 28 25.45 -5.35 -4.59
CA ILE A 28 25.80 -5.95 -3.30
C ILE A 28 27.08 -6.78 -3.43
N THR A 29 27.17 -7.67 -4.43
CA THR A 29 28.37 -8.49 -4.65
C THR A 29 29.61 -7.65 -4.96
N SER A 30 29.45 -6.57 -5.73
CA SER A 30 30.52 -5.58 -5.95
C SER A 30 31.00 -4.95 -4.64
N GLY A 31 30.10 -4.68 -3.70
CA GLY A 31 30.44 -4.19 -2.35
C GLY A 31 31.15 -5.22 -1.49
N ILE A 32 30.76 -6.50 -1.56
CA ILE A 32 31.43 -7.61 -0.88
C ILE A 32 32.88 -7.73 -1.34
N ASP A 33 33.09 -7.77 -2.66
CA ASP A 33 34.44 -7.88 -3.25
C ASP A 33 35.31 -6.68 -2.90
N LEU A 34 34.76 -5.46 -2.97
CA LEU A 34 35.50 -4.25 -2.67
C LEU A 34 35.87 -4.16 -1.18
N THR A 35 34.96 -4.52 -0.28
CA THR A 35 35.22 -4.56 1.16
C THR A 35 36.34 -5.54 1.49
N ARG A 36 36.34 -6.72 0.86
CA ARG A 36 37.42 -7.70 1.00
C ARG A 36 38.76 -7.15 0.50
N ARG A 37 38.78 -6.44 -0.63
CA ARG A 37 40.03 -5.87 -1.18
C ARG A 37 40.59 -4.73 -0.33
N LEU A 38 39.72 -3.84 0.18
CA LEU A 38 40.14 -2.64 0.90
C LEU A 38 40.41 -2.88 2.39
N HIS A 39 39.63 -3.77 3.02
CA HIS A 39 39.61 -3.94 4.47
C HIS A 39 39.90 -5.37 4.91
N GLN A 40 40.08 -6.30 3.97
CA GLN A 40 40.36 -7.73 4.23
C GLN A 40 39.31 -8.41 5.12
N ASN A 41 38.10 -7.85 5.18
CA ASN A 41 36.98 -8.35 5.96
C ASN A 41 36.02 -9.19 5.10
N GLN A 42 35.45 -10.23 5.71
CA GLN A 42 34.35 -11.00 5.13
C GLN A 42 33.02 -10.31 5.48
N VAL A 43 32.21 -10.05 4.46
CA VAL A 43 30.86 -9.48 4.59
C VAL A 43 29.88 -10.25 3.69
N PHE A 44 28.59 -10.08 3.94
CA PHE A 44 27.52 -10.89 3.37
C PHE A 44 26.49 -10.01 2.65
N GLY A 45 25.78 -10.63 1.70
CA GLY A 45 24.68 -10.03 0.98
C GLY A 45 23.45 -10.91 1.05
N LEU A 46 22.28 -10.29 1.20
CA LEU A 46 20.99 -10.97 1.13
C LEU A 46 20.04 -10.15 0.25
N THR A 47 19.35 -10.81 -0.66
CA THR A 47 18.31 -10.17 -1.47
C THR A 47 16.93 -10.66 -1.10
N VAL A 48 15.98 -9.73 -1.08
CA VAL A 48 14.55 -10.04 -0.91
C VAL A 48 13.89 -10.21 -2.28
N PRO A 49 12.91 -11.11 -2.42
CA PRO A 49 12.26 -11.37 -3.70
C PRO A 49 11.51 -10.13 -4.19
N LEU A 50 11.44 -9.96 -5.51
CA LEU A 50 10.55 -8.98 -6.11
C LEU A 50 9.10 -9.36 -5.80
N ILE A 51 8.33 -8.42 -5.25
CA ILE A 51 6.92 -8.66 -4.96
C ILE A 51 6.13 -8.59 -6.28
N THR A 52 5.51 -9.71 -6.65
CA THR A 52 4.59 -9.86 -7.78
C THR A 52 3.22 -10.27 -7.26
N LYS A 53 2.17 -9.93 -7.97
CA LYS A 53 0.83 -10.48 -7.71
C LYS A 53 0.66 -11.84 -8.38
N ALA A 54 -0.30 -12.64 -7.92
CA ALA A 54 -0.61 -13.94 -8.50
C ALA A 54 -1.06 -13.86 -9.97
N ASP A 55 -1.63 -12.72 -10.37
CA ASP A 55 -2.03 -12.40 -11.76
C ASP A 55 -0.85 -12.02 -12.68
N GLY A 56 0.38 -12.01 -12.17
CA GLY A 56 1.60 -11.68 -12.91
C GLY A 56 1.87 -10.16 -13.04
N THR A 57 0.98 -9.30 -12.54
CA THR A 57 1.21 -7.86 -12.51
C THR A 57 2.22 -7.47 -11.43
N LYS A 58 2.92 -6.35 -11.63
CA LYS A 58 3.86 -5.82 -10.66
C LYS A 58 3.12 -5.25 -9.45
N PHE A 59 3.60 -5.57 -8.25
CA PHE A 59 3.11 -4.98 -7.02
C PHE A 59 3.28 -3.45 -7.03
N GLY A 60 2.29 -2.72 -6.51
CA GLY A 60 2.33 -1.26 -6.42
C GLY A 60 2.05 -0.50 -7.72
N LYS A 61 1.75 -1.18 -8.85
CA LYS A 61 1.14 -0.55 -10.02
C LYS A 61 -0.37 -0.69 -9.94
N THR A 62 -1.06 0.40 -9.65
CA THR A 62 -2.52 0.51 -9.81
C THR A 62 -2.84 1.19 -11.13
N GLU A 63 -4.10 1.11 -11.59
CA GLU A 63 -4.57 1.88 -12.75
C GLU A 63 -4.35 3.40 -12.54
N GLY A 64 -4.38 3.87 -11.29
CA GLY A 64 -4.09 5.24 -10.89
C GLY A 64 -2.62 5.56 -10.60
N GLY A 65 -1.67 4.66 -10.91
CA GLY A 65 -0.24 4.87 -10.69
C GLY A 65 0.33 4.20 -9.43
N ALA A 66 1.40 4.80 -8.89
CA ALA A 66 2.11 4.27 -7.71
C ALA A 66 1.35 4.57 -6.41
N VAL A 67 1.40 3.65 -5.46
CA VAL A 67 0.90 3.84 -4.08
C VAL A 67 2.05 4.43 -3.26
N TRP A 68 1.95 5.70 -2.91
CA TRP A 68 2.97 6.43 -2.16
C TRP A 68 2.77 6.26 -0.65
N LEU A 69 3.86 6.36 0.12
CA LEU A 69 3.80 6.42 1.59
C LEU A 69 3.49 7.84 2.11
N ASP A 70 3.71 8.85 1.27
CA ASP A 70 3.40 10.25 1.62
C ASP A 70 1.89 10.48 1.52
N PRO A 71 1.20 10.85 2.62
CA PRO A 71 -0.25 11.04 2.63
C PRO A 71 -0.73 12.12 1.64
N LYS A 72 0.14 13.07 1.26
CA LYS A 72 -0.18 14.13 0.28
C LYS A 72 -0.16 13.65 -1.17
N LYS A 73 0.36 12.45 -1.42
CA LYS A 73 0.42 11.82 -2.75
C LYS A 73 -0.51 10.63 -2.86
N THR A 74 -0.67 9.88 -1.78
CA THR A 74 -1.69 8.83 -1.68
C THR A 74 -2.35 8.96 -0.33
N SER A 75 -3.64 9.29 -0.29
CA SER A 75 -4.34 9.49 0.96
C SER A 75 -4.34 8.22 1.82
N PRO A 76 -4.37 8.32 3.15
CA PRO A 76 -4.57 7.16 4.02
C PRO A 76 -5.77 6.30 3.64
N TYR A 77 -6.88 6.92 3.20
CA TYR A 77 -8.04 6.21 2.65
C TYR A 77 -7.68 5.36 1.43
N LYS A 78 -7.08 5.95 0.40
CA LYS A 78 -6.70 5.21 -0.82
C LYS A 78 -5.64 4.14 -0.53
N PHE A 79 -4.70 4.43 0.36
CA PHE A 79 -3.71 3.47 0.82
C PHE A 79 -4.37 2.27 1.49
N TYR A 80 -5.32 2.49 2.40
CA TYR A 80 -6.09 1.43 3.04
C TYR A 80 -6.90 0.62 2.01
N GLN A 81 -7.60 1.29 1.09
CA GLN A 81 -8.37 0.64 0.03
C GLN A 81 -7.50 -0.21 -0.91
N PHE A 82 -6.26 0.21 -1.19
CA PHE A 82 -5.32 -0.61 -1.97
C PHE A 82 -5.09 -1.98 -1.34
N TRP A 83 -4.95 -2.04 -0.01
CA TRP A 83 -4.75 -3.30 0.72
C TRP A 83 -6.04 -4.11 0.87
N ILE A 84 -7.18 -3.45 1.08
CA ILE A 84 -8.50 -4.12 1.08
C ILE A 84 -8.75 -4.86 -0.23
N ASN A 85 -8.32 -4.28 -1.35
CA ASN A 85 -8.49 -4.86 -2.68
C ASN A 85 -7.43 -5.90 -3.04
N THR A 86 -6.69 -6.45 -2.06
CA THR A 86 -5.73 -7.53 -2.29
C THR A 86 -6.47 -8.83 -2.62
N ALA A 87 -6.03 -9.51 -3.68
CA ALA A 87 -6.59 -10.80 -4.07
C ALA A 87 -6.35 -11.88 -2.99
N ASP A 88 -7.31 -12.79 -2.83
CA ASP A 88 -7.24 -13.90 -1.86
C ASP A 88 -5.95 -14.73 -2.00
N ALA A 89 -5.46 -14.91 -3.23
CA ALA A 89 -4.23 -15.65 -3.52
C ALA A 89 -2.95 -14.96 -3.01
N ASP A 90 -3.00 -13.64 -2.77
CA ASP A 90 -1.85 -12.84 -2.39
C ASP A 90 -1.87 -12.40 -0.91
N VAL A 91 -3.04 -12.29 -0.29
CA VAL A 91 -3.22 -11.64 1.02
C VAL A 91 -2.37 -12.24 2.13
N TYR A 92 -2.31 -13.57 2.25
CA TYR A 92 -1.51 -14.23 3.29
C TYR A 92 0.00 -14.12 3.05
N ARG A 93 0.41 -14.09 1.78
CA ARG A 93 1.80 -13.83 1.42
C ARG A 93 2.17 -12.37 1.72
N PHE A 94 1.26 -11.44 1.49
CA PHE A 94 1.47 -10.02 1.82
C PHE A 94 1.47 -9.77 3.33
N LEU A 95 0.66 -10.48 4.11
CA LEU A 95 0.75 -10.46 5.58
C LEU A 95 2.16 -10.83 6.04
N LYS A 96 2.75 -11.88 5.46
CA LYS A 96 4.14 -12.33 5.77
C LYS A 96 5.21 -11.33 5.35
N PHE A 97 4.98 -10.56 4.29
CA PHE A 97 5.95 -9.59 3.77
C PHE A 97 5.88 -8.21 4.43
N PHE A 98 4.68 -7.72 4.76
CA PHE A 98 4.44 -6.32 5.08
C PHE A 98 3.97 -6.06 6.51
N THR A 99 3.76 -7.12 7.31
CA THR A 99 3.36 -6.97 8.70
C THR A 99 4.40 -7.59 9.64
N PHE A 100 4.32 -7.21 10.91
CA PHE A 100 5.10 -7.82 11.99
C PHE A 100 4.31 -8.91 12.74
N MET A 101 3.21 -9.40 12.16
CA MET A 101 2.44 -10.52 12.74
C MET A 101 3.28 -11.79 12.77
N SER A 102 3.04 -12.63 13.77
CA SER A 102 3.73 -13.92 13.85
C SER A 102 3.25 -14.85 12.73
N ILE A 103 4.10 -15.79 12.31
CA ILE A 103 3.72 -16.79 11.30
C ILE A 103 2.56 -17.65 11.80
N GLU A 104 2.52 -17.94 13.09
CA GLU A 104 1.45 -18.67 13.76
C GLU A 104 0.12 -17.91 13.68
N GLU A 105 0.12 -16.59 13.95
CA GLU A 105 -1.07 -15.74 13.83
C GLU A 105 -1.59 -15.68 12.39
N ILE A 106 -0.69 -15.54 11.42
CA ILE A 106 -1.07 -15.51 10.00
C ILE A 106 -1.65 -16.85 9.56
N ASN A 107 -1.05 -17.97 9.95
CA ASN A 107 -1.57 -19.29 9.61
C ASN A 107 -2.92 -19.57 10.28
N ALA A 108 -3.11 -19.13 11.52
CA ALA A 108 -4.40 -19.25 12.21
C ALA A 108 -5.51 -18.46 11.50
N LEU A 109 -5.20 -17.24 11.04
CA LEU A 109 -6.10 -16.41 10.24
C LEU A 109 -6.47 -17.08 8.91
N GLU A 110 -5.48 -17.67 8.22
CA GLU A 110 -5.70 -18.38 6.97
C GLU A 110 -6.63 -19.59 7.15
N GLU A 111 -6.45 -20.35 8.23
CA GLU A 111 -7.33 -21.49 8.54
C GLU A 111 -8.72 -21.04 8.98
N GLU A 112 -8.86 -19.94 9.71
CA GLU A 112 -10.17 -19.38 10.07
C GLU A 112 -10.96 -18.97 8.82
N ASP A 113 -10.33 -18.21 7.92
CA ASP A 113 -10.97 -17.73 6.70
C ASP A 113 -11.43 -18.90 5.81
N LYS A 114 -10.59 -19.93 5.63
CA LYS A 114 -10.95 -21.16 4.89
C LYS A 114 -12.14 -21.90 5.48
N ASN A 115 -12.24 -21.96 6.81
CA ASN A 115 -13.27 -22.74 7.51
C ASN A 115 -14.56 -21.95 7.79
N SER A 116 -14.56 -20.63 7.60
CA SER A 116 -15.68 -19.76 8.00
C SER A 116 -16.92 -19.86 7.10
N GLY A 117 -16.77 -20.30 5.85
CA GLY A 117 -17.82 -20.24 4.83
C GLY A 117 -18.26 -18.81 4.46
N LYS A 118 -17.50 -17.79 4.86
CA LYS A 118 -17.72 -16.38 4.56
C LYS A 118 -16.59 -15.83 3.70
N ALA A 119 -16.73 -14.58 3.26
CA ALA A 119 -15.63 -13.87 2.63
C ALA A 119 -14.44 -13.75 3.61
N PRO A 120 -13.19 -13.90 3.13
CA PRO A 120 -12.00 -13.78 3.98
C PRO A 120 -11.91 -12.41 4.66
N ARG A 121 -11.46 -12.41 5.93
CA ARG A 121 -11.18 -11.17 6.68
C ARG A 121 -9.72 -10.75 6.60
N ALA A 122 -8.84 -11.57 6.03
CA ALA A 122 -7.41 -11.30 5.93
C ALA A 122 -7.07 -9.96 5.26
N GLN A 123 -7.85 -9.51 4.27
CA GLN A 123 -7.63 -8.22 3.60
C GLN A 123 -7.81 -7.05 4.56
N TYR A 124 -8.82 -7.10 5.43
CA TYR A 124 -9.04 -6.09 6.46
C TYR A 124 -7.90 -6.08 7.46
N VAL A 125 -7.43 -7.25 7.90
CA VAL A 125 -6.27 -7.36 8.80
C VAL A 125 -5.03 -6.76 8.15
N LEU A 126 -4.75 -7.10 6.89
CA LEU A 126 -3.62 -6.55 6.14
C LEU A 126 -3.71 -5.02 6.02
N ALA A 127 -4.86 -4.51 5.60
CA ALA A 127 -5.08 -3.08 5.43
C ALA A 127 -4.91 -2.32 6.74
N GLU A 128 -5.44 -2.85 7.85
CA GLU A 128 -5.28 -2.24 9.17
C GLU A 128 -3.83 -2.23 9.64
N GLN A 129 -3.12 -3.34 9.52
CA GLN A 129 -1.73 -3.46 9.96
C GLN A 129 -0.81 -2.50 9.20
N VAL A 130 -0.91 -2.50 7.86
CA VAL A 130 0.01 -1.70 7.05
C VAL A 130 -0.36 -0.21 7.09
N THR A 131 -1.65 0.14 7.12
CA THR A 131 -2.05 1.55 7.25
C THR A 131 -1.66 2.11 8.61
N ARG A 132 -1.83 1.36 9.70
CA ARG A 132 -1.35 1.76 11.04
C ARG A 132 0.17 1.95 11.06
N LEU A 133 0.91 1.05 10.41
CA LEU A 133 2.37 1.13 10.35
C LEU A 133 2.86 2.40 9.63
N VAL A 134 2.22 2.78 8.52
CA VAL A 134 2.67 3.89 7.67
C VAL A 134 2.08 5.24 8.08
N HIS A 135 0.80 5.27 8.42
CA HIS A 135 0.03 6.50 8.67
C HIS A 135 -0.43 6.65 10.14
N GLY A 136 -0.01 5.74 11.02
CA GLY A 136 -0.39 5.77 12.43
C GLY A 136 -1.84 5.38 12.69
N GLU A 137 -2.23 5.41 13.96
CA GLU A 137 -3.59 5.04 14.37
C GLU A 137 -4.63 6.06 13.85
N GLU A 138 -4.30 7.35 13.85
CA GLU A 138 -5.21 8.39 13.36
C GLU A 138 -5.52 8.23 11.86
N GLY A 139 -4.49 8.00 11.04
CA GLY A 139 -4.67 7.75 9.60
C GLY A 139 -5.50 6.50 9.33
N LEU A 140 -5.30 5.44 10.11
CA LEU A 140 -6.13 4.24 10.03
C LEU A 140 -7.60 4.53 10.38
N GLN A 141 -7.86 5.21 11.50
CA GLN A 141 -9.23 5.51 11.92
C GLN A 141 -9.94 6.44 10.92
N ALA A 142 -9.22 7.39 10.32
CA ALA A 142 -9.73 8.21 9.22
C ALA A 142 -10.11 7.34 8.01
N ALA A 143 -9.21 6.46 7.56
CA ALA A 143 -9.49 5.56 6.44
C ALA A 143 -10.72 4.66 6.69
N LYS A 144 -10.82 4.05 7.87
CA LYS A 144 -11.98 3.21 8.26
C LYS A 144 -13.27 4.03 8.32
N ARG A 145 -13.23 5.24 8.89
CA ARG A 145 -14.38 6.14 8.96
C ARG A 145 -14.87 6.53 7.57
N ILE A 146 -13.96 6.88 6.66
CA ILE A 146 -14.29 7.20 5.27
C ILE A 146 -14.93 5.99 4.59
N THR A 147 -14.32 4.80 4.70
CA THR A 147 -14.88 3.55 4.15
C THR A 147 -16.29 3.28 4.63
N GLU A 148 -16.54 3.37 5.95
CA GLU A 148 -17.87 3.14 6.53
C GLU A 148 -18.90 4.17 6.07
N CYS A 149 -18.54 5.46 6.01
CA CYS A 149 -19.46 6.53 5.59
C CYS A 149 -19.85 6.39 4.11
N LEU A 150 -18.90 6.06 3.24
CA LEU A 150 -19.19 5.85 1.82
C LEU A 150 -20.08 4.61 1.59
N PHE A 151 -19.89 3.55 2.37
CA PHE A 151 -20.67 2.32 2.22
C PHE A 151 -22.07 2.42 2.84
N SER A 152 -22.20 3.09 3.99
CA SER A 152 -23.49 3.29 4.67
C SER A 152 -24.35 4.39 4.05
N GLY A 153 -23.75 5.29 3.27
CA GLY A 153 -24.41 6.48 2.70
C GLY A 153 -24.59 7.64 3.70
N SER A 154 -24.15 7.49 4.96
CA SER A 154 -24.19 8.57 5.95
C SER A 154 -22.85 9.30 6.00
N LEU A 155 -22.81 10.51 5.46
CA LEU A 155 -21.58 11.34 5.43
C LEU A 155 -21.41 12.22 6.67
N SER A 156 -22.32 12.14 7.65
CA SER A 156 -22.37 13.03 8.82
C SER A 156 -21.15 12.94 9.75
N ALA A 157 -20.42 11.82 9.72
CA ALA A 157 -19.22 11.62 10.51
C ALA A 157 -17.94 12.11 9.81
N LEU A 158 -18.01 12.50 8.53
CA LEU A 158 -16.83 12.96 7.78
C LEU A 158 -16.43 14.37 8.20
N SER A 159 -15.14 14.53 8.49
CA SER A 159 -14.51 15.83 8.71
C SER A 159 -14.11 16.49 7.38
N GLU A 160 -13.74 17.77 7.42
CA GLU A 160 -13.20 18.47 6.24
C GLU A 160 -11.95 17.76 5.68
N ALA A 161 -11.04 17.32 6.56
CA ALA A 161 -9.86 16.55 6.18
C ALA A 161 -10.21 15.19 5.53
N ASP A 162 -11.36 14.60 5.87
CA ASP A 162 -11.82 13.38 5.21
C ASP A 162 -12.31 13.67 3.77
N PHE A 163 -13.01 14.79 3.57
CA PHE A 163 -13.39 15.24 2.23
C PHE A 163 -12.17 15.62 1.38
N GLU A 164 -11.13 16.19 1.99
CA GLU A 164 -9.85 16.46 1.29
C GLU A 164 -9.21 15.17 0.77
N GLN A 165 -9.23 14.07 1.53
CA GLN A 165 -8.74 12.77 1.06
C GLN A 165 -9.57 12.23 -0.11
N LEU A 166 -10.90 12.36 -0.02
CA LEU A 166 -11.80 11.95 -1.10
C LEU A 166 -11.54 12.73 -2.39
N ALA A 167 -11.39 14.05 -2.28
CA ALA A 167 -11.09 14.93 -3.40
C ALA A 167 -9.68 14.69 -3.97
N GLN A 168 -8.70 14.36 -3.12
CA GLN A 168 -7.33 14.08 -3.56
C GLN A 168 -7.28 12.88 -4.49
N ASP A 169 -7.82 11.74 -4.05
CA ASP A 169 -7.64 10.49 -4.78
C ASP A 169 -8.63 9.36 -4.41
N GLY A 170 -9.60 9.63 -3.54
CA GLY A 170 -10.53 8.62 -3.03
C GLY A 170 -11.69 8.30 -3.97
N VAL A 171 -12.22 9.31 -4.66
CA VAL A 171 -13.29 9.18 -5.67
C VAL A 171 -13.08 10.18 -6.81
N PRO A 172 -13.66 9.95 -8.01
CA PRO A 172 -13.72 10.98 -9.04
C PRO A 172 -14.39 12.25 -8.51
N MET A 173 -13.81 13.41 -8.82
CA MET A 173 -14.26 14.72 -8.34
C MET A 173 -14.38 15.68 -9.52
N VAL A 174 -15.41 16.53 -9.47
CA VAL A 174 -15.64 17.62 -10.44
C VAL A 174 -15.97 18.91 -9.69
N GLU A 175 -15.60 20.04 -10.30
CA GLU A 175 -15.94 21.37 -9.78
C GLU A 175 -17.28 21.83 -10.35
N MET A 176 -18.10 22.46 -9.51
CA MET A 176 -19.43 22.92 -9.88
C MET A 176 -19.77 24.25 -9.21
N GLU A 177 -20.50 25.11 -9.91
CA GLU A 177 -21.05 26.33 -9.32
C GLU A 177 -22.28 26.03 -8.45
N LYS A 178 -22.46 26.82 -7.39
CA LYS A 178 -23.65 26.73 -6.54
C LYS A 178 -24.89 27.09 -7.37
N GLY A 179 -25.92 26.24 -7.32
CA GLY A 179 -27.18 26.44 -8.04
C GLY A 179 -27.35 25.53 -9.27
N ALA A 180 -26.35 24.72 -9.62
CA ALA A 180 -26.52 23.63 -10.59
C ALA A 180 -27.57 22.62 -10.09
N ASP A 181 -28.43 22.15 -11.00
CA ASP A 181 -29.40 21.10 -10.67
C ASP A 181 -28.75 19.71 -10.71
N LEU A 182 -29.46 18.73 -10.13
CA LEU A 182 -28.97 17.35 -10.03
C LEU A 182 -28.68 16.73 -11.40
N MET A 183 -29.48 17.06 -12.43
CA MET A 183 -29.29 16.50 -13.76
C MET A 183 -28.02 17.03 -14.41
N GLN A 184 -27.69 18.30 -14.19
CA GLN A 184 -26.43 18.88 -14.63
C GLN A 184 -25.25 18.24 -13.89
N ALA A 185 -25.36 18.05 -12.57
CA ALA A 185 -24.31 17.39 -11.78
C ALA A 185 -24.00 15.96 -12.23
N LEU A 186 -25.03 15.18 -12.58
CA LEU A 186 -24.84 13.81 -13.08
C LEU A 186 -24.15 13.76 -14.44
N VAL A 187 -24.39 14.75 -15.30
CA VAL A 187 -23.75 14.83 -16.62
C VAL A 187 -22.31 15.30 -16.48
N ASP A 188 -22.06 16.37 -15.71
CA ASP A 188 -20.72 16.95 -15.56
C ASP A 188 -19.76 16.00 -14.83
N SER A 189 -20.28 15.14 -13.94
CA SER A 189 -19.50 14.08 -13.26
C SER A 189 -19.31 12.81 -14.09
N GLU A 190 -19.75 12.79 -15.36
CA GLU A 190 -19.70 11.62 -16.25
C GLU A 190 -20.48 10.40 -15.77
N LEU A 191 -21.34 10.55 -14.76
CA LEU A 191 -22.24 9.49 -14.28
C LEU A 191 -23.42 9.25 -15.24
N GLN A 192 -23.74 10.22 -16.08
CA GLN A 192 -24.75 10.14 -17.14
C GLN A 192 -24.24 10.76 -18.45
N PRO A 193 -24.50 10.15 -19.62
CA PRO A 193 -24.01 10.68 -20.90
C PRO A 193 -24.79 11.92 -21.37
N SER A 194 -26.03 12.10 -20.90
CA SER A 194 -26.87 13.25 -21.26
C SER A 194 -27.98 13.48 -20.23
N ARG A 195 -28.58 14.68 -20.24
CA ARG A 195 -29.69 15.03 -19.34
C ARG A 195 -30.99 14.24 -19.61
N GLY A 196 -31.10 13.57 -20.75
CA GLY A 196 -32.31 12.81 -21.13
C GLY A 196 -32.24 11.30 -20.87
N SER A 197 -31.12 10.78 -20.38
CA SER A 197 -30.84 9.33 -20.31
C SER A 197 -31.43 8.61 -19.09
N GLY A 198 -32.31 9.26 -18.32
CA GLY A 198 -32.91 8.73 -17.09
C GLY A 198 -34.41 9.03 -16.95
N ALA A 199 -35.19 8.83 -18.03
CA ALA A 199 -36.64 8.74 -17.99
C ALA A 199 -37.10 7.28 -18.18
#